data_AF-E5Y2F9-F1
#
_entry.id   AF-E5Y2F9-F1
#
_cell.length_a   1.000
_cell.length_b   1.000
_cell.length_c   1.000
_cell.angle_alpha   90.00
_cell.angle_beta   90.00
_cell.angle_gamma   90.00
#
_symmetry.space_group_name_H-M   'P 1'
#
loop_
_entity.id
_entity.type
_entity.pdbx_description
1 polymer ?
#
loop_
_entity_poly.entity_id
_entity_poly.type
_entity_poly.pdbx_seq_one_letter_code
_entity_poly.pdbx_strand_id
1 'polypeptide(L)'
;MIEGLNIRCNVGPVEVLRSPFMELVFRRRAVVSRATVVIPDPEGEVRAALTVGQAVSVRWGYRGEVGYWQEWEGTVENIDQPRADSASADAVTVSAVGLEKALTTTTVTESFYREPADVVARRLLARTGLAVGTVDVPGDVLPYQVFSGVSVARAVKQLSHTLERSFGHDMSRHALWLGASGLTWSAGDEPGDVYSVATAENLIAHTPPQTPDGVGVVVSVLLPGLTHSRLVHIRDTRRGVDATVRALDVVHTLQDGGNSTAISYGKDTGWL
;
A
#
# COMPACT_ATOMS: atom_id res chain seq x y z
N MET A 1 25.39 11.90 -1.84
CA MET A 1 25.45 12.43 -0.47
C MET A 1 24.04 12.88 -0.13
N ILE A 2 23.39 12.27 0.87
CA ILE A 2 22.01 12.65 1.25
C ILE A 2 22.10 13.94 2.06
N GLU A 3 21.60 15.05 1.51
CA GLU A 3 21.67 16.39 2.14
C GLU A 3 20.60 16.60 3.24
N GLY A 4 19.68 15.65 3.36
CA GLY A 4 18.58 15.67 4.33
C GLY A 4 17.30 15.10 3.73
N LEU A 5 16.23 15.12 4.52
CA LEU A 5 14.89 14.68 4.10
C LEU A 5 13.98 15.90 3.95
N ASN A 6 13.16 15.91 2.92
CA ASN A 6 12.06 16.86 2.77
C ASN A 6 10.75 16.09 3.02
N ILE A 7 9.93 16.58 3.95
CA ILE A 7 8.63 15.99 4.29
C ILE A 7 7.60 17.10 4.23
N ARG A 8 6.47 16.82 3.59
CA ARG A 8 5.25 17.62 3.62
C ARG A 8 4.10 16.70 3.97
N CYS A 9 3.42 16.98 5.07
CA CYS A 9 2.28 16.21 5.52
C CYS A 9 1.16 17.16 5.89
N ASN A 10 -0.01 16.97 5.28
CA ASN A 10 -1.22 17.71 5.60
C ASN A 10 -2.30 16.73 6.03
N VAL A 11 -2.98 17.05 7.14
CA VAL A 11 -4.13 16.29 7.64
C VAL A 11 -5.29 17.26 7.79
N GLY A 12 -6.25 17.21 6.86
CA GLY A 12 -7.33 18.18 6.78
C GLY A 12 -6.78 19.61 6.70
N PRO A 13 -7.16 20.51 7.63
CA PRO A 13 -6.64 21.88 7.67
C PRO A 13 -5.27 22.01 8.34
N VAL A 14 -4.73 20.94 8.94
CA VAL A 14 -3.49 20.98 9.74
C VAL A 14 -2.27 20.66 8.88
N GLU A 15 -1.35 21.62 8.77
CA GLU A 15 -0.01 21.40 8.21
C GLU A 15 0.91 20.83 9.29
N VAL A 16 1.41 19.61 9.08
CA VAL A 16 2.27 18.91 10.03
C VAL A 16 3.72 19.26 9.75
N LEU A 17 4.22 20.29 10.44
CA LEU A 17 5.60 20.77 10.30
C LEU A 17 6.63 19.92 11.05
N ARG A 18 6.19 19.24 12.11
CA ARG A 18 7.01 18.34 12.93
C ARG A 18 6.17 17.15 13.34
N SER A 19 6.66 15.95 13.07
CA SER A 19 6.03 14.71 13.48
C SER A 19 7.09 13.81 14.10
N PRO A 20 6.91 13.37 15.36
CA PRO A 20 7.83 12.42 15.99
C PRO A 20 7.76 11.03 15.35
N PHE A 21 6.66 10.71 14.66
CA PHE A 21 6.45 9.42 14.03
C PHE A 21 5.48 9.50 12.85
N MET A 22 5.92 8.98 11.71
CA MET A 22 5.09 8.76 10.53
C MET A 22 5.41 7.40 9.92
N GLU A 23 4.36 6.65 9.59
CA GLU A 23 4.48 5.35 8.96
C GLU A 23 3.56 5.27 7.74
N LEU A 24 4.08 4.77 6.62
CA LEU A 24 3.30 4.40 5.44
C LEU A 24 3.42 2.90 5.22
N VAL A 25 2.28 2.21 5.12
CA VAL A 25 2.19 0.76 4.99
C VAL A 25 1.50 0.40 3.69
N PHE A 26 2.26 -0.25 2.82
CA PHE A 26 1.81 -0.83 1.56
C PHE A 26 1.88 -2.35 1.67
N ARG A 27 0.77 -3.06 1.44
CA ARG A 27 0.76 -4.53 1.49
C ARG A 27 0.04 -5.08 0.27
N ARG A 28 0.71 -5.90 -0.53
CA ARG A 28 0.13 -6.53 -1.73
C ARG A 28 -1.11 -7.37 -1.40
N ARG A 29 -1.09 -8.02 -0.23
CA ARG A 29 -2.20 -8.84 0.28
C ARG A 29 -3.34 -8.03 0.90
N ALA A 30 -3.29 -6.71 0.90
CA ALA A 30 -4.35 -5.85 1.41
C ALA A 30 -4.78 -4.86 0.31
N VAL A 31 -6.08 -4.65 0.19
CA VAL A 31 -6.63 -3.72 -0.81
C VAL A 31 -6.24 -2.27 -0.56
N VAL A 32 -6.00 -1.94 0.71
CA VAL A 32 -5.82 -0.55 1.15
C VAL A 32 -4.44 -0.33 1.75
N SER A 33 -3.79 0.73 1.30
CA SER A 33 -2.62 1.30 1.96
C SER A 33 -3.05 2.11 3.19
N ARG A 34 -2.14 2.24 4.17
CA ARG A 34 -2.41 2.97 5.42
C ARG A 34 -1.29 3.94 5.74
N ALA A 35 -1.65 5.04 6.38
CA ALA A 35 -0.72 5.98 6.97
C ALA A 35 -1.04 6.16 8.45
N THR A 36 -0.01 6.21 9.27
CA THR A 36 -0.09 6.61 10.69
C THR A 36 0.76 7.85 10.87
N VAL A 37 0.19 8.90 11.45
CA VAL A 37 0.92 10.15 11.75
C VAL A 37 0.68 10.51 13.20
N VAL A 38 1.75 10.68 13.97
CA VAL A 38 1.68 11.24 15.33
C VAL A 38 1.97 12.73 15.22
N ILE A 39 1.10 13.56 15.79
CA ILE A 39 1.17 15.01 15.75
C ILE A 39 1.22 15.53 17.18
N PRO A 40 2.25 16.31 17.58
CA PRO A 40 2.25 17.00 18.87
C PRO A 40 1.10 18.00 18.95
N ASP A 41 0.34 17.95 20.05
CA ASP A 41 -0.85 18.76 20.30
C ASP A 41 -0.91 19.25 21.76
N PRO A 42 0.07 20.04 22.23
CA PRO A 42 0.13 20.51 23.61
C PRO A 42 -1.02 21.44 24.01
N GLU A 43 -1.65 22.10 23.04
CA GLU A 43 -2.75 23.06 23.27
C GLU A 43 -4.12 22.47 22.93
N GLY A 44 -4.19 21.25 22.39
CA GLY A 44 -5.44 20.58 21.99
C GLY A 44 -6.07 21.10 20.70
N GLU A 45 -5.43 22.06 20.02
CA GLU A 45 -5.93 22.69 18.80
C GLU A 45 -5.98 21.72 17.62
N VAL A 46 -4.98 20.83 17.51
CA VAL A 46 -4.93 19.83 16.43
C VAL A 46 -6.10 18.90 16.57
N ARG A 47 -6.33 18.35 17.77
CA ARG A 47 -7.48 17.47 18.00
C ARG A 47 -8.80 18.16 17.69
N ALA A 48 -8.96 19.42 18.07
CA ALA A 48 -10.18 20.19 17.84
C ALA A 48 -10.45 20.43 16.34
N ALA A 49 -9.40 20.58 15.53
CA ALA A 49 -9.51 20.82 14.09
C ALA A 49 -9.75 19.54 13.26
N LEU A 50 -9.34 18.38 13.78
CA LEU A 50 -9.37 17.13 13.03
C LEU A 50 -10.71 16.38 13.12
N THR A 51 -11.14 15.80 12.00
CA THR A 51 -12.36 15.00 11.89
C THR A 51 -12.15 13.82 10.92
N VAL A 52 -12.80 12.69 11.22
CA VAL A 52 -12.81 11.52 10.34
C VAL A 52 -13.36 11.88 8.95
N GLY A 53 -12.72 11.37 7.89
CA GLY A 53 -13.07 11.65 6.50
C GLY A 53 -12.37 12.85 5.88
N GLN A 54 -11.63 13.66 6.66
CA GLN A 54 -10.78 14.72 6.10
C GLN A 54 -9.66 14.12 5.24
N ALA A 55 -9.24 14.85 4.21
CA ALA A 55 -8.17 14.44 3.31
C ALA A 55 -6.82 14.45 4.01
N VAL A 56 -5.94 13.51 3.63
CA VAL A 56 -4.56 13.43 4.09
C VAL A 56 -3.65 13.35 2.88
N SER A 57 -2.61 14.17 2.86
CA SER A 57 -1.57 14.14 1.83
C SER A 57 -0.20 14.00 2.50
N VAL A 58 0.56 12.97 2.15
CA VAL A 58 1.91 12.75 2.63
C VAL A 58 2.85 12.73 1.43
N ARG A 59 3.86 13.58 1.47
CA ARG A 59 4.93 13.62 0.47
C ARG A 59 6.28 13.71 1.13
N TRP A 60 7.21 12.84 0.75
CA TRP A 60 8.58 12.92 1.25
C TRP A 60 9.60 12.41 0.24
N GLY A 61 10.84 12.85 0.37
CA GLY A 61 11.94 12.50 -0.52
C GLY A 61 13.25 13.11 -0.05
N TYR A 62 14.38 12.63 -0.58
CA TYR A 62 15.69 13.16 -0.23
C TYR A 62 15.90 14.55 -0.83
N ARG A 63 16.49 15.46 -0.04
CA ARG A 63 16.83 16.80 -0.50
C ARG A 63 17.93 16.71 -1.57
N GLY A 64 17.75 17.44 -2.66
CA GLY A 64 18.70 17.48 -3.78
C GLY A 64 18.53 16.36 -4.81
N GLU A 65 17.72 15.33 -4.52
CA GLU A 65 17.39 14.28 -5.48
C GLU A 65 16.13 14.65 -6.26
N VAL A 66 16.29 14.82 -7.58
CA VAL A 66 15.19 15.06 -8.51
C VAL A 66 14.71 13.72 -9.03
N GLY A 67 13.49 13.31 -8.66
CA GLY A 67 12.82 12.13 -9.21
C GLY A 67 12.41 11.05 -8.21
N TYR A 68 12.97 11.04 -6.99
CA TYR A 68 12.63 10.07 -5.94
C TYR A 68 11.77 10.71 -4.85
N TRP A 69 10.47 10.83 -5.14
CA TRP A 69 9.45 11.26 -4.18
C TRP A 69 8.52 10.10 -3.87
N GLN A 70 8.22 9.93 -2.59
CA GLN A 70 7.02 9.24 -2.18
C GLN A 70 5.88 10.25 -2.12
N GLU A 71 4.79 9.93 -2.79
CA GLU A 71 3.53 10.65 -2.67
C GLU A 71 2.45 9.65 -2.25
N TRP A 72 1.61 10.07 -1.32
CA TRP A 72 0.51 9.26 -0.80
C TRP A 72 -0.65 10.17 -0.42
N GLU A 73 -1.85 9.75 -0.80
CA GLU A 73 -3.10 10.46 -0.51
C GLU A 73 -4.12 9.50 0.09
N GLY A 74 -4.94 10.03 0.98
CA GLY A 74 -5.95 9.25 1.67
C GLY A 74 -6.93 10.10 2.45
N THR A 75 -7.66 9.43 3.36
CA THR A 75 -8.62 10.05 4.25
C THR A 75 -8.41 9.57 5.67
N VAL A 76 -8.64 10.45 6.64
CA VAL A 76 -8.63 10.10 8.07
C VAL A 76 -9.68 9.03 8.33
N GLU A 77 -9.25 7.91 8.92
CA GLU A 77 -10.11 6.82 9.36
C GLU A 77 -10.33 6.86 10.87
N ASN A 78 -9.27 7.14 11.64
CA ASN A 78 -9.35 7.24 13.09
C ASN A 78 -8.46 8.34 13.66
N ILE A 79 -8.86 8.90 14.80
CA ILE A 79 -8.11 9.90 15.55
C ILE A 79 -8.08 9.45 17.02
N ASP A 80 -6.92 9.03 17.47
CA ASP A 80 -6.69 8.59 18.84
C ASP A 80 -5.86 9.60 19.61
N GLN A 81 -6.05 9.63 20.94
CA GLN A 81 -5.17 10.34 21.87
C GLN A 81 -4.63 9.34 22.89
N PRO A 82 -3.33 9.37 23.20
CA PRO A 82 -2.76 8.61 24.29
C PRO A 82 -3.43 8.97 25.63
N ARG A 83 -3.33 8.07 26.61
CA ARG A 83 -3.82 8.37 27.96
C ARG A 83 -3.03 9.53 28.57
N ALA A 84 -3.67 10.26 29.48
CA ALA A 84 -3.10 11.45 30.13
C ALA A 84 -1.81 11.18 30.94
N ASP A 85 -1.55 9.92 31.32
CA ASP A 85 -0.35 9.47 32.04
C ASP A 85 0.79 9.01 31.11
N SER A 86 0.59 9.09 29.79
CA SER A 86 1.59 8.76 28.77
C SER A 86 2.66 9.84 28.64
N ALA A 87 3.89 9.45 28.33
CA ALA A 87 4.95 10.38 27.92
C ALA A 87 4.62 11.16 26.63
N SER A 88 3.61 10.70 25.88
CA SER A 88 3.05 11.37 24.70
C SER A 88 1.60 11.80 24.92
N ALA A 89 1.20 12.12 26.16
CA ALA A 89 -0.16 12.56 26.50
C ALA A 89 -0.62 13.75 25.62
N ASP A 90 0.31 14.62 25.25
CA ASP A 90 0.11 15.80 24.43
C ASP A 90 0.25 15.51 22.93
N ALA A 91 -0.17 14.33 22.47
CA ALA A 91 -0.08 13.96 21.06
C ALA A 91 -1.41 13.40 20.53
N VAL A 92 -1.61 13.56 19.23
CA VAL A 92 -2.72 12.97 18.49
C VAL A 92 -2.15 11.96 17.51
N THR A 93 -2.71 10.75 17.50
CA THR A 93 -2.40 9.73 16.51
C THR A 93 -3.49 9.69 15.47
N VAL A 94 -3.15 10.02 14.23
CA VAL A 94 -4.04 9.98 13.08
C VAL A 94 -3.75 8.70 12.30
N SER A 95 -4.79 7.87 12.15
CA SER A 95 -4.76 6.74 11.21
C SER A 95 -5.55 7.12 9.97
N ALA A 96 -4.94 6.97 8.80
CA ALA A 96 -5.53 7.28 7.52
C ALA A 96 -5.45 6.11 6.55
N VAL A 97 -6.41 6.03 5.64
CA VAL A 97 -6.52 4.99 4.61
C VAL A 97 -6.42 5.65 3.25
N GLY A 98 -5.70 5.01 2.33
CA GLY A 98 -5.47 5.56 1.01
C GLY A 98 -6.74 5.67 0.16
N LEU A 99 -6.59 6.24 -1.04
CA LEU A 99 -7.70 6.41 -2.00
C LEU A 99 -8.41 5.08 -2.34
N GLU A 100 -7.73 3.95 -2.14
CA GLU A 100 -8.27 2.60 -2.30
C GLU A 100 -9.44 2.30 -1.34
N LYS A 101 -9.69 3.13 -0.33
CA LYS A 101 -10.90 3.06 0.50
C LYS A 101 -12.18 2.97 -0.34
N ALA A 102 -12.20 3.58 -1.52
CA ALA A 102 -13.33 3.45 -2.45
C ALA A 102 -13.66 1.99 -2.83
N LEU A 103 -12.68 1.07 -2.82
CA LEU A 103 -12.92 -0.35 -3.10
C LEU A 103 -13.72 -1.05 -2.00
N THR A 104 -13.61 -0.59 -0.75
CA THR A 104 -14.31 -1.19 0.38
C THR A 104 -15.63 -0.49 0.70
N THR A 105 -15.77 0.80 0.35
CA THR A 105 -16.98 1.59 0.64
C THR A 105 -17.98 1.67 -0.51
N THR A 106 -17.52 1.57 -1.76
CA THR A 106 -18.43 1.58 -2.92
C THR A 106 -19.09 0.22 -3.08
N THR A 107 -20.43 0.20 -3.09
CA THR A 107 -21.23 -1.01 -3.25
C THR A 107 -21.72 -1.18 -4.69
N VAL A 108 -21.90 -2.45 -5.09
CA VAL A 108 -22.39 -2.85 -6.40
C VAL A 108 -23.60 -3.77 -6.25
N THR A 109 -24.63 -3.46 -7.02
CA THR A 109 -25.82 -4.29 -7.22
C THR A 109 -26.05 -4.40 -8.72
N GLU A 110 -25.49 -5.43 -9.35
CA GLU A 110 -25.53 -5.63 -10.80
C GLU A 110 -25.60 -7.13 -11.11
N SER A 111 -26.21 -7.46 -12.25
CA SER A 111 -26.21 -8.80 -12.82
C SER A 111 -25.64 -8.78 -14.24
N PHE A 112 -24.92 -9.83 -14.58
CA PHE A 112 -24.21 -10.00 -15.84
C PHE A 112 -24.64 -11.31 -16.47
N TYR A 113 -24.87 -11.31 -17.78
CA TYR A 113 -25.29 -12.48 -18.55
C TYR A 113 -24.44 -12.60 -19.81
N ARG A 114 -23.74 -13.72 -19.95
CA ARG A 114 -22.84 -14.00 -21.09
C ARG A 114 -21.83 -12.88 -21.36
N GLU A 115 -21.28 -12.29 -20.29
CA GLU A 115 -20.22 -11.29 -20.40
C GLU A 115 -18.84 -11.91 -20.09
N PRO A 116 -17.77 -11.50 -20.80
CA PRO A 116 -16.40 -11.86 -20.44
C PRO A 116 -16.02 -11.37 -19.05
N ALA A 117 -15.30 -12.19 -18.28
CA ALA A 117 -14.94 -11.87 -16.90
C ALA A 117 -14.02 -10.64 -16.77
N ASP A 118 -13.14 -10.39 -17.74
CA ASP A 118 -12.29 -9.19 -17.78
C ASP A 118 -13.11 -7.90 -17.99
N VAL A 119 -14.16 -7.96 -18.81
CA VAL A 119 -15.10 -6.85 -19.01
C VAL A 119 -15.89 -6.57 -17.73
N VAL A 120 -16.38 -7.62 -17.06
CA VAL A 120 -17.05 -7.50 -15.76
C VAL A 120 -16.11 -6.90 -14.72
N ALA A 121 -14.87 -7.40 -14.62
CA ALA A 121 -13.85 -6.90 -13.71
C ALA A 121 -13.58 -5.40 -13.91
N ARG A 122 -13.37 -4.96 -15.15
CA ARG A 122 -13.17 -3.54 -15.48
C ARG A 122 -14.37 -2.68 -15.09
N ARG A 123 -15.60 -3.16 -15.35
CA ARG A 123 -16.82 -2.45 -14.96
C ARG A 123 -16.92 -2.29 -13.45
N LEU A 124 -16.63 -3.34 -12.69
CA LEU A 124 -16.63 -3.31 -11.22
C LEU A 124 -15.61 -2.28 -10.68
N LEU A 125 -14.38 -2.29 -11.19
CA LEU A 125 -13.34 -1.35 -10.74
C LEU A 125 -13.71 0.10 -11.08
N ALA A 126 -14.27 0.34 -12.26
CA ALA A 126 -14.70 1.68 -12.68
C ALA A 126 -15.78 2.30 -11.75
N ARG A 127 -16.57 1.48 -11.04
CA ARG A 127 -17.57 1.97 -10.07
C ARG A 127 -16.95 2.79 -8.94
N THR A 128 -15.67 2.58 -8.63
CA THR A 128 -14.97 3.33 -7.57
C THR A 128 -14.75 4.80 -7.90
N GLY A 129 -14.81 5.18 -9.19
CA GLY A 129 -14.41 6.50 -9.68
C GLY A 129 -12.89 6.68 -9.83
N LEU A 130 -12.09 5.68 -9.45
CA LEU A 130 -10.65 5.67 -9.69
C LEU A 130 -10.35 5.22 -11.13
N ALA A 131 -9.22 5.70 -11.68
CA ALA A 131 -8.73 5.20 -12.96
C ALA A 131 -8.54 3.68 -12.91
N VAL A 132 -8.88 2.98 -13.99
CA VAL A 132 -8.70 1.53 -14.11
C VAL A 132 -7.44 1.29 -14.93
N GLY A 133 -6.45 0.64 -14.31
CA GLY A 133 -5.19 0.27 -14.93
C GLY A 133 -5.25 -1.13 -15.55
N THR A 134 -4.26 -1.95 -15.22
CA THR A 134 -4.14 -3.31 -15.77
C THR A 134 -5.17 -4.24 -15.11
N VAL A 135 -5.99 -4.88 -15.93
CA VAL A 135 -6.87 -5.97 -15.49
C VAL A 135 -6.47 -7.19 -16.27
N ASP A 136 -5.69 -8.04 -15.63
CA ASP A 136 -5.13 -9.27 -16.15
C ASP A 136 -5.85 -10.41 -15.43
N VAL A 137 -6.99 -10.79 -16.00
CA VAL A 137 -7.82 -11.91 -15.55
C VAL A 137 -8.26 -12.70 -16.78
N PRO A 138 -8.54 -14.00 -16.64
CA PRO A 138 -9.08 -14.81 -17.73
C PRO A 138 -10.33 -14.19 -18.37
N GLY A 139 -10.42 -14.23 -19.69
CA GLY A 139 -11.53 -13.67 -20.48
C GLY A 139 -12.73 -14.60 -20.64
N ASP A 140 -12.90 -15.59 -19.76
CA ASP A 140 -13.99 -16.55 -19.85
C ASP A 140 -15.35 -15.87 -19.84
N VAL A 141 -16.26 -16.38 -20.67
CA VAL A 141 -17.63 -15.87 -20.75
C VAL A 141 -18.42 -16.43 -19.57
N LEU A 142 -18.79 -15.56 -18.63
CA LEU A 142 -19.59 -15.89 -17.47
C LEU A 142 -21.03 -16.17 -17.91
N PRO A 143 -21.59 -17.37 -17.68
CA PRO A 143 -22.98 -17.66 -18.06
C PRO A 143 -23.97 -16.73 -17.35
N TYR A 144 -23.78 -16.54 -16.05
CA TYR A 144 -24.51 -15.62 -15.20
C TYR A 144 -23.66 -15.26 -13.98
N GLN A 145 -23.61 -13.98 -13.60
CA GLN A 145 -22.94 -13.52 -12.38
C GLN A 145 -23.75 -12.39 -11.75
N VAL A 146 -23.94 -12.44 -10.43
CA VAL A 146 -24.72 -11.42 -9.69
C VAL A 146 -23.92 -10.92 -8.52
N PHE A 147 -23.97 -9.62 -8.32
CA PHE A 147 -23.50 -8.92 -7.13
C PHE A 147 -24.69 -8.18 -6.53
N SER A 148 -24.90 -8.32 -5.22
CA SER A 148 -26.05 -7.70 -4.54
C SER A 148 -25.58 -7.03 -3.25
N GLY A 149 -25.49 -5.71 -3.28
CA GLY A 149 -25.10 -4.88 -2.12
C GLY A 149 -23.71 -5.19 -1.57
N VAL A 150 -22.81 -5.75 -2.37
CA VAL A 150 -21.43 -6.08 -1.96
C VAL A 150 -20.48 -4.95 -2.33
N SER A 151 -19.41 -4.75 -1.56
CA SER A 151 -18.36 -3.79 -1.94
C SER A 151 -17.67 -4.23 -3.23
N VAL A 152 -17.06 -3.28 -3.98
CA VAL A 152 -16.29 -3.58 -5.20
C VAL A 152 -15.21 -4.61 -4.91
N ALA A 153 -14.46 -4.44 -3.82
CA ALA A 153 -13.49 -5.44 -3.35
C ALA A 153 -14.15 -6.83 -3.23
N ARG A 154 -15.26 -6.94 -2.50
CA ARG A 154 -15.94 -8.24 -2.33
C ARG A 154 -16.46 -8.81 -3.65
N ALA A 155 -16.93 -7.98 -4.57
CA ALA A 155 -17.34 -8.40 -5.90
C ALA A 155 -16.15 -8.98 -6.70
N VAL A 156 -15.00 -8.31 -6.70
CA VAL A 156 -13.75 -8.81 -7.31
C VAL A 156 -13.35 -10.15 -6.70
N LYS A 157 -13.41 -10.28 -5.38
CA LYS A 157 -13.10 -11.55 -4.70
C LYS A 157 -14.07 -12.68 -5.08
N GLN A 158 -15.36 -12.38 -5.18
CA GLN A 158 -16.36 -13.34 -5.66
C GLN A 158 -16.08 -13.76 -7.11
N LEU A 159 -15.73 -12.82 -7.98
CA LEU A 159 -15.37 -13.11 -9.36
C LEU A 159 -14.11 -13.97 -9.45
N SER A 160 -13.07 -13.67 -8.66
CA SER A 160 -11.88 -14.51 -8.53
C SER A 160 -12.24 -15.94 -8.18
N HIS A 161 -13.13 -16.12 -7.20
CA HIS A 161 -13.57 -17.45 -6.77
C HIS A 161 -14.34 -18.21 -7.86
N THR A 162 -15.17 -17.52 -8.63
CA THR A 162 -15.86 -18.10 -9.80
C THR A 162 -14.84 -18.58 -10.83
N LEU A 163 -13.82 -17.77 -11.14
CA LEU A 163 -12.75 -18.13 -12.09
C LEU A 163 -11.95 -19.36 -11.62
N GLU A 164 -11.63 -19.45 -10.33
CA GLU A 164 -10.95 -20.61 -9.77
C GLU A 164 -11.83 -21.87 -9.78
N ARG A 165 -13.05 -21.78 -9.24
CA ARG A 165 -13.89 -22.97 -8.99
C ARG A 165 -14.60 -23.47 -10.22
N SER A 166 -15.06 -22.57 -11.09
CA SER A 166 -15.89 -22.92 -12.24
C SER A 166 -15.11 -23.04 -13.53
N PHE A 167 -13.99 -22.31 -13.66
CA PHE A 167 -13.17 -22.30 -14.87
C PHE A 167 -11.78 -22.91 -14.68
N GLY A 168 -11.36 -23.19 -13.44
CA GLY A 168 -10.12 -23.92 -13.15
C GLY A 168 -8.85 -23.07 -13.25
N HIS A 169 -8.97 -21.74 -13.23
CA HIS A 169 -7.82 -20.83 -13.28
C HIS A 169 -7.15 -20.70 -11.92
N ASP A 170 -5.83 -20.50 -11.89
CA ASP A 170 -5.11 -20.19 -10.66
C ASP A 170 -5.12 -18.67 -10.40
N MET A 171 -5.92 -18.24 -9.43
CA MET A 171 -5.99 -16.84 -9.01
C MET A 171 -5.20 -16.56 -7.72
N SER A 172 -4.47 -17.55 -7.18
CA SER A 172 -3.85 -17.50 -5.84
C SER A 172 -2.82 -16.37 -5.66
N ARG A 173 -2.23 -15.89 -6.75
CA ARG A 173 -1.24 -14.80 -6.77
C ARG A 173 -1.78 -13.45 -7.24
N HIS A 174 -3.04 -13.40 -7.68
CA HIS A 174 -3.65 -12.16 -8.13
C HIS A 174 -3.89 -11.24 -6.94
N ALA A 175 -3.41 -10.00 -7.06
CA ALA A 175 -3.64 -8.96 -6.07
C ALA A 175 -4.43 -7.81 -6.70
N LEU A 176 -5.12 -7.05 -5.86
CA LEU A 176 -5.84 -5.84 -6.25
C LEU A 176 -5.19 -4.64 -5.56
N TRP A 177 -4.73 -3.66 -6.33
CA TRP A 177 -4.05 -2.48 -5.80
C TRP A 177 -4.27 -1.23 -6.64
N LEU A 178 -3.96 -0.07 -6.08
CA LEU A 178 -3.89 1.19 -6.82
C LEU A 178 -2.42 1.47 -7.20
N GLY A 179 -2.11 1.30 -8.49
CA GLY A 179 -0.80 1.61 -9.06
C GLY A 179 -0.77 2.97 -9.74
N ALA A 180 0.34 3.30 -10.39
CA ALA A 180 0.53 4.57 -11.10
C ALA A 180 -0.44 4.73 -12.30
N SER A 181 -0.85 3.61 -12.90
CA SER A 181 -1.83 3.58 -14.00
C SER A 181 -3.29 3.50 -13.54
N GLY A 182 -3.53 3.41 -12.22
CA GLY A 182 -4.85 3.20 -11.62
C GLY A 182 -5.01 1.82 -10.98
N LEU A 183 -6.26 1.46 -10.72
CA LEU A 183 -6.65 0.19 -10.12
C LEU A 183 -6.23 -0.98 -10.99
N THR A 184 -5.36 -1.81 -10.44
CA THR A 184 -4.78 -2.96 -11.11
C THR A 184 -5.18 -4.24 -10.40
N TRP A 185 -5.64 -5.23 -11.17
CA TRP A 185 -5.88 -6.60 -10.71
C TRP A 185 -5.09 -7.57 -11.58
N SER A 186 -4.01 -8.12 -11.03
CA SER A 186 -3.07 -8.99 -11.77
C SER A 186 -2.19 -9.83 -10.83
N ALA A 187 -1.63 -10.93 -11.34
CA ALA A 187 -0.53 -11.65 -10.69
C ALA A 187 0.86 -11.02 -10.95
N GLY A 188 0.93 -10.01 -11.83
CA GLY A 188 2.15 -9.31 -12.22
C GLY A 188 2.68 -8.29 -11.20
N ASP A 189 3.76 -7.65 -11.61
CA ASP A 189 4.46 -6.58 -10.90
C ASP A 189 3.93 -5.20 -11.32
N GLU A 190 4.05 -4.21 -10.43
CA GLU A 190 3.87 -2.81 -10.76
C GLU A 190 5.05 -2.36 -11.66
N PRO A 191 4.79 -1.82 -12.86
CA PRO A 191 5.85 -1.34 -13.73
C PRO A 191 6.68 -0.22 -13.08
N GLY A 192 7.98 -0.21 -13.36
CA GLY A 192 8.88 0.85 -12.94
C GLY A 192 10.31 0.35 -12.76
N ASP A 193 11.19 1.26 -12.33
CA ASP A 193 12.58 0.95 -12.05
C ASP A 193 12.71 -0.06 -10.91
N VAL A 194 13.73 -0.91 -11.01
CA VAL A 194 14.07 -1.89 -9.97
C VAL A 194 14.87 -1.19 -8.89
N TYR A 195 14.35 -1.19 -7.66
CA TYR A 195 15.08 -0.65 -6.51
C TYR A 195 16.23 -1.58 -6.14
N SER A 196 17.37 -1.03 -5.72
CA SER A 196 18.50 -1.83 -5.25
C SER A 196 18.63 -1.71 -3.73
N VAL A 197 18.86 -2.83 -3.04
CA VAL A 197 19.22 -2.89 -1.63
C VAL A 197 20.50 -3.71 -1.48
N ALA A 198 21.61 -3.07 -1.15
CA ALA A 198 22.94 -3.70 -1.17
C ALA A 198 23.76 -3.47 0.10
N THR A 199 24.57 -4.48 0.43
CA THR A 199 25.55 -4.42 1.54
C THR A 199 26.53 -3.28 1.31
N ALA A 200 26.82 -2.53 2.38
CA ALA A 200 27.71 -1.35 2.36
C ALA A 200 27.20 -0.17 1.50
N GLU A 201 25.97 -0.23 1.01
CA GLU A 201 25.26 0.89 0.41
C GLU A 201 24.12 1.32 1.35
N ASN A 202 22.92 0.82 1.13
CA ASN A 202 21.70 1.22 1.82
C ASN A 202 21.09 0.12 2.71
N LEU A 203 21.66 -1.09 2.72
CA LEU A 203 21.21 -2.18 3.57
C LEU A 203 21.50 -1.94 5.05
N ILE A 204 20.47 -1.95 5.89
CA ILE A 204 20.56 -1.83 7.35
C ILE A 204 20.54 -3.21 8.01
N ALA A 205 19.54 -4.04 7.70
CA ALA A 205 19.37 -5.37 8.29
C ALA A 205 18.70 -6.33 7.30
N HIS A 206 18.98 -7.62 7.43
CA HIS A 206 18.41 -8.62 6.54
C HIS A 206 18.21 -9.96 7.25
N THR A 207 16.98 -10.46 7.15
CA THR A 207 16.56 -11.79 7.58
C THR A 207 16.03 -12.52 6.33
N PRO A 208 16.86 -13.31 5.62
CA PRO A 208 16.43 -14.02 4.43
C PRO A 208 15.43 -15.15 4.77
N PRO A 209 14.59 -15.58 3.80
CA PRO A 209 13.72 -16.73 3.99
C PRO A 209 14.53 -17.97 4.37
N GLN A 210 14.07 -18.72 5.37
CA GLN A 210 14.71 -19.96 5.80
C GLN A 210 14.23 -21.19 5.02
N THR A 211 13.12 -21.05 4.29
CA THR A 211 12.51 -22.10 3.46
C THR A 211 12.09 -21.52 2.11
N PRO A 212 11.89 -22.36 1.07
CA PRO A 212 11.40 -21.90 -0.24
C PRO A 212 10.05 -21.17 -0.17
N ASP A 213 9.17 -21.59 0.75
CA ASP A 213 7.88 -20.97 1.01
C ASP A 213 7.93 -19.92 2.14
N GLY A 214 9.14 -19.51 2.54
CA GLY A 214 9.36 -18.56 3.60
C GLY A 214 9.16 -17.11 3.15
N VAL A 215 9.07 -16.22 4.14
CA VAL A 215 9.10 -14.77 3.93
C VAL A 215 10.42 -14.25 4.48
N GLY A 216 11.13 -13.48 3.67
CA GLY A 216 12.31 -12.73 4.05
C GLY A 216 11.94 -11.28 4.32
N VAL A 217 12.73 -10.61 5.16
CA VAL A 217 12.58 -9.19 5.45
C VAL A 217 13.93 -8.51 5.31
N VAL A 218 13.98 -7.48 4.47
CA VAL A 218 15.13 -6.59 4.34
C VAL A 218 14.76 -5.20 4.83
N VAL A 219 15.65 -4.57 5.59
CA VAL A 219 15.51 -3.20 6.07
C VAL A 219 16.61 -2.37 5.43
N SER A 220 16.20 -1.30 4.75
CA SER A 220 17.05 -0.33 4.09
C SER A 220 16.86 1.05 4.72
N VAL A 221 17.75 1.99 4.39
CA VAL A 221 17.41 3.43 4.47
C VAL A 221 16.12 3.72 3.68
N LEU A 222 15.51 4.90 3.86
CA LEU A 222 14.31 5.26 3.11
C LEU A 222 14.48 5.08 1.60
N LEU A 223 13.50 4.43 0.97
CA LEU A 223 13.41 4.28 -0.48
C LEU A 223 12.14 4.98 -0.97
N PRO A 224 12.18 6.30 -1.25
CA PRO A 224 11.02 7.02 -1.74
C PRO A 224 10.49 6.43 -3.05
N GLY A 225 9.17 6.33 -3.16
CA GLY A 225 8.46 5.82 -4.33
C GLY A 225 8.33 4.29 -4.38
N LEU A 226 9.03 3.56 -3.51
CA LEU A 226 8.91 2.11 -3.46
C LEU A 226 7.57 1.73 -2.81
N THR A 227 6.72 1.03 -3.53
CA THR A 227 5.49 0.43 -3.00
C THR A 227 5.54 -1.09 -3.14
N HIS A 228 4.55 -1.78 -2.58
CA HIS A 228 4.40 -3.21 -2.84
C HIS A 228 4.19 -3.47 -4.35
N SER A 229 4.31 -4.71 -4.79
CA SER A 229 4.25 -5.13 -6.20
C SER A 229 5.39 -4.62 -7.09
N ARG A 230 6.25 -3.70 -6.65
CA ARG A 230 7.49 -3.31 -7.35
C ARG A 230 8.58 -4.37 -7.18
N LEU A 231 9.54 -4.41 -8.11
CA LEU A 231 10.72 -5.25 -8.01
C LEU A 231 11.84 -4.58 -7.22
N VAL A 232 12.55 -5.38 -6.43
CA VAL A 232 13.70 -4.99 -5.62
C VAL A 232 14.81 -6.01 -5.83
N HIS A 233 15.98 -5.52 -6.19
CA HIS A 233 17.22 -6.30 -6.27
C HIS A 233 17.94 -6.25 -4.92
N ILE A 234 18.10 -7.40 -4.27
CA ILE A 234 18.72 -7.53 -2.95
C ILE A 234 20.09 -8.18 -3.11
N ARG A 235 21.15 -7.47 -2.70
CA ARG A 235 22.53 -7.93 -2.68
C ARG A 235 23.11 -7.91 -1.25
N ASP A 236 22.96 -9.03 -0.56
CA ASP A 236 23.55 -9.25 0.76
C ASP A 236 24.77 -10.16 0.69
N THR A 237 25.97 -9.55 0.69
CA THR A 237 27.23 -10.31 0.62
C THR A 237 27.55 -11.05 1.91
N ARG A 238 26.97 -10.64 3.06
CA ARG A 238 27.16 -11.32 4.35
C ARG A 238 26.35 -12.60 4.44
N ARG A 239 25.19 -12.64 3.78
CA ARG A 239 24.28 -13.79 3.74
C ARG A 239 24.36 -14.60 2.44
N GLY A 240 25.12 -14.12 1.44
CA GLY A 240 25.25 -14.79 0.14
C GLY A 240 23.98 -14.70 -0.71
N VAL A 241 23.20 -13.62 -0.56
CA VAL A 241 21.96 -13.40 -1.31
C VAL A 241 22.21 -12.39 -2.42
N ASP A 242 21.85 -12.74 -3.65
CA ASP A 242 21.86 -11.89 -4.82
C ASP A 242 20.64 -12.26 -5.68
N ALA A 243 19.55 -11.50 -5.53
CA ALA A 243 18.27 -11.86 -6.14
C ALA A 243 17.40 -10.64 -6.43
N THR A 244 16.69 -10.67 -7.56
CA THR A 244 15.60 -9.74 -7.85
C THR A 244 14.28 -10.37 -7.44
N VAL A 245 13.57 -9.72 -6.51
CA VAL A 245 12.35 -10.22 -5.89
C VAL A 245 11.27 -9.15 -5.89
N ARG A 246 10.01 -9.56 -5.79
CA ARG A 246 8.87 -8.65 -5.62
C ARG A 246 8.77 -8.20 -4.17
N ALA A 247 8.56 -6.90 -3.97
CA ALA A 247 8.17 -6.35 -2.68
C ALA A 247 6.71 -6.74 -2.37
N LEU A 248 6.50 -7.50 -1.29
CA LEU A 248 5.17 -7.95 -0.87
C LEU A 248 4.54 -6.97 0.13
N ASP A 249 5.27 -6.63 1.18
CA ASP A 249 4.90 -5.58 2.13
C ASP A 249 6.04 -4.55 2.12
N VAL A 250 5.70 -3.26 2.03
CA VAL A 250 6.65 -2.14 2.14
C VAL A 250 6.16 -1.22 3.24
N VAL A 251 7.00 -1.00 4.24
CA VAL A 251 6.72 -0.11 5.36
C VAL A 251 7.81 0.95 5.41
N HIS A 252 7.42 2.20 5.21
CA HIS A 252 8.31 3.34 5.44
C HIS A 252 8.05 3.90 6.82
N THR A 253 9.09 4.04 7.62
CA THR A 253 9.00 4.60 8.96
C THR A 253 9.93 5.80 9.06
N LEU A 254 9.36 6.92 9.47
CA LEU A 254 10.06 8.17 9.76
C LEU A 254 9.88 8.45 11.25
N GLN A 255 10.96 8.44 12.01
CA GLN A 255 10.90 8.56 13.47
C GLN A 255 12.22 9.08 14.04
N ASP A 256 12.15 9.53 15.30
CA ASP A 256 13.34 9.82 16.09
C ASP A 256 14.17 8.55 16.28
N GLY A 257 15.43 8.59 15.85
CA GLY A 257 16.35 7.44 15.86
C GLY A 257 16.66 6.85 14.49
N GLY A 258 15.97 7.31 13.43
CA GLY A 258 16.35 7.03 12.04
C GLY A 258 15.18 6.60 11.18
N ASN A 259 15.28 6.93 9.89
CA ASN A 259 14.26 6.60 8.90
C ASN A 259 14.63 5.32 8.16
N SER A 260 13.65 4.48 7.89
CA SER A 260 13.89 3.18 7.25
C SER A 260 12.76 2.76 6.32
N THR A 261 13.08 1.83 5.43
CA THR A 261 12.10 1.10 4.63
C THR A 261 12.29 -0.39 4.86
N ALA A 262 11.28 -1.03 5.44
CA ALA A 262 11.23 -2.48 5.61
C ALA A 262 10.45 -3.09 4.44
N ILE A 263 11.03 -4.13 3.83
CA ILE A 263 10.49 -4.80 2.65
C ILE A 263 10.41 -6.30 2.95
N SER A 264 9.20 -6.85 2.91
CA SER A 264 8.97 -8.28 2.94
C SER A 264 8.96 -8.85 1.52
N TYR A 265 9.55 -10.03 1.33
CA TYR A 265 9.60 -10.73 0.03
C TYR A 265 9.58 -12.26 0.23
N GLY A 266 9.45 -13.03 -0.85
CA GLY A 266 9.41 -14.50 -0.79
C GLY A 266 8.05 -15.03 -1.20
N LYS A 267 7.40 -15.84 -0.35
CA LYS A 267 6.09 -16.43 -0.65
C LYS A 267 5.04 -15.38 -0.97
N ASP A 268 4.67 -15.34 -2.25
CA ASP A 268 3.68 -14.43 -2.81
C ASP A 268 2.29 -15.07 -2.73
N THR A 269 1.48 -14.57 -1.81
CA THR A 269 0.04 -14.80 -1.81
C THR A 269 -0.65 -13.54 -2.29
N GLY A 270 -1.64 -13.70 -3.16
CA GLY A 270 -2.49 -12.62 -3.63
C GLY A 270 -3.31 -11.98 -2.51
N TRP A 271 -4.37 -11.29 -2.90
CA TRP A 271 -5.20 -10.59 -1.93
C TRP A 271 -6.10 -11.56 -1.15
N LEU A 272 -5.97 -11.56 0.20
CA LEU A 272 -6.76 -12.35 1.15
C LEU A 272 -8.12 -11.73 1.51
#